data_AF-A0A960XI77-F1
#
_entry.id   AF-A0A960XI77-F1
#
_cell.length_a   1.000
_cell.length_b   1.000
_cell.length_c   1.000
_cell.angle_alpha   90.00
_cell.angle_beta   90.00
_cell.angle_gamma   90.00
#
_symmetry.space_group_name_H-M   'P 1'
#
loop_
_entity.id
_entity.type
_entity.pdbx_description
1 polymer ?
#
loop_
_entity_poly.entity_id
_entity_poly.type
_entity_poly.pdbx_seq_one_letter_code
_entity_poly.pdbx_strand_id
1 'polypeptide(L)'
;MLVTWLLALEAIFAESAFILSIFGFIFGTMKTPSYLFLLLVGMAPLGMAQIEPNPELMRFYTQQWEGPRDAGGRPLVSDDLLDRLLNLSIEEAWGVLKNDGYNNQFESGWMTINDKPFVGRALTVQYMPTRPDVDDPVRAMGKEQNRVGSPNSWPIDMLKERDVY
;
A
#
# COMPACT_ATOMS: atom_id res chain seq x y z
N MET A 1 19.61 -18.65 -50.78
CA MET A 1 18.99 -17.90 -49.66
C MET A 1 17.63 -18.47 -49.24
N LEU A 2 16.77 -18.96 -50.15
CA LEU A 2 15.45 -19.56 -49.79
C LEU A 2 15.52 -20.92 -49.06
N VAL A 3 16.53 -21.75 -49.32
CA VAL A 3 16.66 -23.10 -48.74
C VAL A 3 16.97 -23.07 -47.23
N THR A 4 17.73 -22.07 -46.76
CA THR A 4 18.07 -21.90 -45.34
C THR A 4 16.88 -21.41 -44.50
N TRP A 5 15.94 -20.66 -45.08
CA TRP A 5 14.73 -20.23 -44.39
C TRP A 5 13.71 -21.36 -44.23
N LEU A 6 13.65 -22.30 -45.19
CA LEU A 6 12.74 -23.44 -45.13
C LEU A 6 13.13 -24.43 -44.01
N LEU A 7 14.44 -24.69 -43.86
CA LEU A 7 14.98 -25.56 -42.80
C LEU A 7 14.81 -24.96 -41.39
N ALA A 8 14.88 -23.63 -41.26
CA ALA A 8 14.63 -22.94 -39.99
C ALA A 8 13.14 -23.00 -39.60
N LEU A 9 12.23 -22.94 -40.56
CA LEU A 9 10.79 -23.05 -40.33
C LEU A 9 10.41 -24.47 -39.87
N GLU A 10 10.96 -25.50 -40.52
CA GLU A 10 10.72 -26.91 -40.14
C GLU A 10 11.27 -27.24 -38.74
N ALA A 11 12.41 -26.66 -38.35
CA ALA A 11 12.96 -26.82 -36.99
C ALA A 11 12.05 -26.21 -35.90
N ILE A 12 11.47 -25.04 -36.16
CA ILE A 12 10.53 -24.37 -35.24
C ILE A 12 9.21 -25.16 -35.13
N PHE A 13 8.72 -25.73 -36.25
CA PHE A 13 7.54 -26.60 -36.23
C PHE A 13 7.80 -27.94 -35.53
N ALA A 14 9.02 -28.49 -35.62
CA ALA A 14 9.41 -29.70 -34.91
C ALA A 14 9.58 -29.48 -33.40
N GLU A 15 10.18 -28.37 -32.98
CA GLU A 15 10.31 -28.00 -31.57
C GLU A 15 8.95 -27.70 -30.92
N SER A 16 8.06 -27.02 -31.63
CA SER A 16 6.70 -26.76 -31.13
C SER A 16 5.87 -28.04 -31.01
N ALA A 17 5.99 -29.00 -31.93
CA ALA A 17 5.33 -30.31 -31.82
C ALA A 17 5.91 -31.15 -30.66
N PHE A 18 7.22 -31.06 -30.39
CA PHE A 18 7.87 -31.75 -29.28
C PHE A 18 7.49 -31.13 -27.92
N ILE A 19 7.44 -29.81 -27.83
CA ILE A 19 6.94 -29.10 -26.65
C ILE A 19 5.46 -29.43 -26.43
N LEU A 20 4.62 -29.38 -27.47
CA LEU A 20 3.21 -29.76 -27.36
C LEU A 20 3.01 -31.23 -26.99
N SER A 21 3.91 -32.14 -27.37
CA SER A 21 3.84 -33.55 -26.96
C SER A 21 4.29 -33.76 -25.50
N ILE A 22 5.30 -33.01 -25.03
CA ILE A 22 5.70 -32.98 -23.62
C ILE A 22 4.58 -32.41 -22.76
N PHE A 23 3.97 -31.29 -23.18
CA PHE A 23 2.79 -30.74 -22.52
C PHE A 23 1.63 -31.72 -22.59
N GLY A 24 1.34 -32.36 -23.72
CA GLY A 24 0.31 -33.38 -23.85
C GLY A 24 0.55 -34.62 -22.96
N PHE A 25 1.80 -35.01 -22.74
CA PHE A 25 2.17 -36.14 -21.89
C PHE A 25 2.14 -35.77 -20.39
N ILE A 26 2.61 -34.59 -20.02
CA ILE A 26 2.53 -34.06 -18.64
C ILE A 26 1.06 -33.87 -18.27
N PHE A 27 0.25 -33.28 -19.14
CA PHE A 27 -1.18 -33.09 -18.89
C PHE A 27 -1.98 -34.41 -19.01
N GLY A 28 -1.56 -35.32 -19.89
CA GLY A 28 -2.23 -36.63 -20.06
C GLY A 28 -2.01 -37.61 -18.90
N THR A 29 -0.94 -37.45 -18.10
CA THR A 29 -0.60 -38.34 -16.99
C THR A 29 -1.10 -37.85 -15.62
N MET A 30 -1.57 -36.61 -15.54
CA MET A 30 -2.08 -36.00 -14.31
C MET A 30 -3.57 -36.28 -14.12
N LYS A 31 -3.93 -36.91 -12.99
CA LYS A 31 -5.34 -37.17 -12.63
C LYS A 31 -6.06 -35.83 -12.35
N THR A 32 -7.36 -35.75 -12.64
CA THR A 32 -8.23 -34.58 -12.39
C THR A 32 -8.02 -33.85 -11.04
N PRO A 33 -7.78 -34.52 -9.89
CA PRO A 33 -7.46 -33.84 -8.63
C PRO A 33 -6.12 -33.07 -8.63
N SER A 34 -5.16 -33.43 -9.49
CA SER A 34 -3.86 -32.75 -9.61
C SER A 34 -3.98 -31.38 -10.27
N TYR A 35 -4.95 -31.18 -11.16
CA TYR A 35 -5.27 -29.88 -11.75
C TYR A 35 -5.93 -28.94 -10.73
N LEU A 36 -6.84 -29.47 -9.91
CA LEU A 36 -7.43 -28.70 -8.80
C LEU A 36 -6.34 -28.25 -7.82
N PHE A 37 -5.36 -29.10 -7.53
CA PHE A 37 -4.26 -28.77 -6.63
C PHE A 37 -3.36 -27.65 -7.18
N LEU A 38 -2.99 -27.70 -8.47
CA LEU A 38 -2.24 -26.62 -9.12
C LEU A 38 -3.03 -25.31 -9.19
N LEU A 39 -4.34 -25.37 -9.43
CA LEU A 39 -5.22 -24.21 -9.43
C LEU A 39 -5.35 -23.58 -8.02
N LEU A 40 -5.40 -24.41 -6.98
CA LEU A 40 -5.44 -23.98 -5.58
C LEU A 40 -4.12 -23.36 -5.10
N VAL A 41 -2.97 -23.89 -5.53
CA VAL A 41 -1.64 -23.33 -5.18
C VAL A 41 -1.39 -22.01 -5.93
N GLY A 42 -1.88 -21.87 -7.16
CA GLY A 42 -1.75 -20.63 -7.94
C GLY A 42 -2.64 -19.47 -7.46
N MET A 43 -3.66 -19.75 -6.65
CA MET A 43 -4.59 -18.74 -6.12
C MET A 43 -4.30 -18.33 -4.67
N ALA A 44 -3.21 -18.76 -4.05
CA ALA A 44 -2.87 -18.24 -2.73
C ALA A 44 -2.47 -16.76 -2.87
N PRO A 45 -3.27 -15.78 -2.41
CA PRO A 45 -2.77 -14.44 -2.30
C PRO A 45 -1.65 -14.50 -1.26
N LEU A 46 -0.42 -14.21 -1.68
CA LEU A 46 0.65 -13.86 -0.77
C LEU A 46 0.25 -12.52 -0.14
N GLY A 47 -0.58 -12.60 0.90
CA GLY A 47 -0.93 -11.47 1.74
C GLY A 47 0.31 -11.06 2.51
N MET A 48 1.13 -10.20 1.91
CA MET A 48 2.20 -9.52 2.62
C MET A 48 1.54 -8.54 3.59
N ALA A 49 1.78 -8.73 4.88
CA ALA A 49 1.36 -7.76 5.88
C ALA A 49 1.99 -6.40 5.53
N GLN A 50 1.15 -5.38 5.31
CA GLN A 50 1.61 -4.05 4.94
C GLN A 50 1.90 -3.26 6.22
N ILE A 51 3.16 -2.89 6.41
CA ILE A 51 3.59 -2.00 7.50
C ILE A 51 3.33 -0.54 7.12
N GLU A 52 3.48 -0.20 5.84
CA GLU A 52 3.08 1.06 5.24
C GLU A 52 2.02 0.78 4.16
N PRO A 53 0.88 1.49 4.16
CA PRO A 53 -0.15 1.32 3.13
C PRO A 53 0.44 1.56 1.74
N ASN A 54 0.10 0.70 0.78
CA ASN A 54 0.54 0.95 -0.59
C ASN A 54 -0.18 2.20 -1.18
N PRO A 55 0.41 2.88 -2.18
CA PRO A 55 -0.21 4.07 -2.77
C PRO A 55 -1.57 3.83 -3.45
N GLU A 56 -1.84 2.63 -3.93
CA GLU A 56 -3.12 2.26 -4.55
C GLU A 56 -4.24 2.13 -3.51
N LEU A 57 -3.93 1.58 -2.33
CA LEU A 57 -4.82 1.47 -1.19
C LEU A 57 -5.17 2.85 -0.66
N MET A 58 -4.17 3.74 -0.57
CA MET A 58 -4.42 5.14 -0.23
C MET A 58 -5.35 5.81 -1.24
N ARG A 59 -5.14 5.61 -2.54
CA ARG A 59 -6.04 6.11 -3.59
C ARG A 59 -7.44 5.53 -3.50
N PHE A 60 -7.58 4.24 -3.19
CA PHE A 60 -8.88 3.58 -3.05
C PHE A 60 -9.74 4.22 -1.95
N TYR A 61 -9.17 4.41 -0.75
CA TYR A 61 -9.89 5.03 0.37
C TYR A 61 -10.14 6.53 0.20
N THR A 62 -9.33 7.20 -0.62
CA THR A 62 -9.43 8.64 -0.85
C THR A 62 -9.79 8.96 -2.31
N GLN A 63 -10.56 8.09 -2.96
CA GLN A 63 -10.85 8.16 -4.40
C GLN A 63 -11.56 9.45 -4.84
N GLN A 64 -12.29 10.10 -3.93
CA GLN A 64 -12.96 11.38 -4.17
C GLN A 64 -11.98 12.57 -4.23
N TRP A 65 -10.72 12.39 -3.82
CA TRP A 65 -9.73 13.44 -3.86
C TRP A 65 -9.05 13.53 -5.23
N GLU A 66 -9.25 14.65 -5.90
CA GLU A 66 -8.71 14.95 -7.25
C GLU A 66 -7.46 15.85 -7.23
N GLY A 67 -7.05 16.34 -6.06
CA GLY A 67 -5.91 17.22 -5.90
C GLY A 67 -4.55 16.51 -5.89
N PRO A 68 -3.46 17.26 -5.62
CA PRO A 68 -2.12 16.72 -5.51
C PRO A 68 -2.01 15.61 -4.44
N ARG A 69 -1.08 14.69 -4.66
CA ARG A 69 -0.75 13.59 -3.76
C ARG A 69 0.76 13.44 -3.67
N ASP A 70 1.24 12.88 -2.57
CA ASP A 70 2.64 12.49 -2.50
C ASP A 70 2.91 11.11 -3.14
N ALA A 71 4.18 10.69 -3.10
CA ALA A 71 4.60 9.38 -3.61
C ALA A 71 3.89 8.20 -2.93
N GLY A 72 3.49 8.35 -1.66
CA GLY A 72 2.71 7.38 -0.90
C GLY A 72 1.21 7.38 -1.25
N GLY A 73 0.78 8.25 -2.16
CA GLY A 73 -0.63 8.40 -2.55
C GLY A 73 -1.47 9.20 -1.57
N ARG A 74 -0.88 9.74 -0.49
CA ARG A 74 -1.56 10.55 0.51
C ARG A 74 -2.06 11.87 -0.10
N PRO A 75 -3.34 12.25 0.07
CA PRO A 75 -3.85 13.56 -0.33
C PRO A 75 -3.05 14.72 0.28
N LEU A 76 -2.73 15.73 -0.53
CA LEU A 76 -2.07 16.95 -0.09
C LEU A 76 -2.98 18.15 -0.29
N VAL A 77 -3.46 18.72 0.83
CA VAL A 77 -4.13 20.03 0.83
C VAL A 77 -3.10 21.16 0.77
N SER A 78 -3.46 22.29 0.17
CA SER A 78 -2.57 23.46 0.07
C SER A 78 -2.29 24.08 1.43
N ASP A 79 -1.11 24.69 1.57
CA ASP A 79 -0.73 25.38 2.81
C ASP A 79 -1.62 26.59 3.10
N ASP A 80 -2.11 27.31 2.08
CA ASP A 80 -3.09 28.40 2.23
C ASP A 80 -4.36 27.95 2.97
N LEU A 81 -4.86 26.75 2.65
CA LEU A 81 -6.03 26.20 3.34
C LEU A 81 -5.71 25.89 4.80
N LEU A 82 -4.50 25.37 5.09
CA LEU A 82 -4.06 25.14 6.46
C LEU A 82 -3.97 26.45 7.24
N ASP A 83 -3.38 27.50 6.67
CA ASP A 83 -3.25 28.80 7.33
C ASP A 83 -4.61 29.44 7.62
N ARG A 84 -5.59 29.24 6.74
CA ARG A 84 -6.98 29.67 6.98
C ARG A 84 -7.66 28.83 8.07
N LEU A 85 -7.48 27.51 8.06
CA LEU A 85 -8.03 26.61 9.07
C LEU A 85 -7.48 26.90 10.48
N LEU A 86 -6.23 27.35 10.59
CA LEU A 86 -5.61 27.73 11.86
C LEU A 86 -6.38 28.83 12.60
N ASN A 87 -7.13 29.66 11.88
CA ASN A 87 -7.90 30.77 12.43
C ASN A 87 -9.35 30.40 12.76
N LEU A 88 -9.76 29.14 12.57
CA LEU A 88 -11.11 28.66 12.88
C LEU A 88 -11.15 27.97 14.25
N SER A 89 -12.30 28.03 14.90
CA SER A 89 -12.57 27.18 16.05
C SER A 89 -12.83 25.73 15.62
N ILE A 90 -12.58 24.78 16.53
CA ILE A 90 -12.83 23.35 16.28
C ILE A 90 -14.34 23.12 16.09
N GLU A 91 -15.19 23.88 16.78
CA GLU A 91 -16.64 23.80 16.72
C GLU A 91 -17.19 24.21 15.35
N GLU A 92 -16.63 25.25 14.73
CA GLU A 92 -16.99 25.67 13.37
C GLU A 92 -16.63 24.59 12.35
N ALA A 93 -15.41 24.05 12.43
CA ALA A 93 -14.96 22.98 11.54
C ALA A 93 -15.80 21.69 11.73
N TRP A 94 -16.09 21.33 12.98
CA TRP A 94 -16.91 20.17 13.32
C TRP A 94 -18.36 20.32 12.82
N GLY A 95 -18.94 21.53 12.91
CA GLY A 95 -20.28 21.82 12.41
C GLY A 95 -20.41 21.57 10.90
N VAL A 96 -19.41 21.96 10.11
CA VAL A 96 -19.37 21.69 8.66
C VAL A 96 -19.32 20.18 8.39
N LEU A 97 -18.36 19.47 9.00
CA LEU A 97 -18.19 18.03 8.79
C LEU A 97 -19.43 17.22 9.17
N LYS A 98 -20.08 17.58 10.27
CA LYS A 98 -21.32 16.94 10.71
C LYS A 98 -22.47 17.14 9.72
N ASN A 99 -22.61 18.33 9.15
CA ASN A 99 -23.62 18.62 8.13
C ASN A 99 -23.40 17.80 6.84
N ASP A 100 -22.14 17.48 6.54
CA ASP A 100 -21.76 16.61 5.42
C ASP A 100 -21.86 15.10 5.75
N GLY A 101 -22.34 14.74 6.96
CA GLY A 101 -22.57 13.36 7.39
C GLY A 101 -21.41 12.71 8.16
N TYR A 102 -20.31 13.43 8.38
CA TYR A 102 -19.16 12.94 9.16
C TYR A 102 -19.37 13.17 10.66
N ASN A 103 -20.14 12.30 11.29
CA ASN A 103 -20.58 12.49 12.68
C ASN A 103 -19.48 12.31 13.75
N ASN A 104 -18.43 11.53 13.45
CA ASN A 104 -17.40 11.11 14.41
C ASN A 104 -16.04 11.79 14.11
N GLN A 105 -16.00 13.12 14.11
CA GLN A 105 -14.82 13.92 13.75
C GLN A 105 -14.31 14.82 14.87
N PHE A 106 -14.74 14.55 16.10
CA PHE A 106 -14.32 15.29 17.29
C PHE A 106 -13.98 14.30 18.41
N GLU A 107 -12.87 14.57 19.10
CA GLU A 107 -12.45 13.84 20.29
C GLU A 107 -12.01 14.86 21.36
N SER A 108 -12.38 14.58 22.61
CA SER A 108 -12.12 15.43 23.77
C SER A 108 -11.23 14.71 24.79
N GLY A 109 -10.86 15.39 25.88
CA GLY A 109 -10.11 14.77 26.97
C GLY A 109 -8.61 14.60 26.72
N TRP A 110 -8.09 15.12 25.60
CA TRP A 110 -6.65 15.27 25.39
C TRP A 110 -6.07 16.29 26.37
N MET A 111 -4.89 15.97 26.93
CA MET A 111 -4.13 16.90 27.75
C MET A 111 -3.13 17.66 26.86
N THR A 112 -3.17 18.98 26.89
CA THR A 112 -2.24 19.83 26.15
C THR A 112 -0.98 20.07 26.96
N ILE A 113 0.17 20.03 26.28
CA ILE A 113 1.46 20.48 26.87
C ILE A 113 1.63 21.99 26.67
N ASN A 114 0.98 22.56 25.65
CA ASN A 114 0.97 23.99 25.36
C ASN A 114 -0.39 24.42 24.77
N ASP A 115 -0.74 25.69 24.94
CA ASP A 115 -2.04 26.23 24.51
C ASP A 115 -2.03 26.84 23.09
N LYS A 116 -1.01 26.53 22.28
CA LYS A 116 -0.92 27.06 20.92
C LYS A 116 -1.73 26.16 19.98
N PRO A 117 -2.69 26.70 19.22
CA PRO A 117 -3.39 25.91 18.22
C PRO A 117 -2.43 25.53 17.09
N PHE A 118 -2.70 24.39 16.47
CA PHE A 118 -1.95 23.89 15.33
C PHE A 118 -2.88 23.17 14.35
N VAL A 119 -2.44 23.08 13.10
CA VAL A 119 -3.16 22.41 12.01
C VAL A 119 -2.13 21.85 11.02
N GLY A 120 -2.45 20.73 10.41
CA GLY A 120 -1.60 20.14 9.38
C GLY A 120 -2.21 18.91 8.74
N ARG A 121 -1.50 18.38 7.76
CA ARG A 121 -1.86 17.14 7.08
C ARG A 121 -1.53 15.95 7.98
N ALA A 122 -2.52 15.11 8.25
CA ALA A 122 -2.30 13.97 9.13
C ALA A 122 -1.27 12.98 8.55
N LEU A 123 -0.29 12.60 9.36
CA LEU A 123 0.48 11.37 9.21
C LEU A 123 0.02 10.43 10.32
N THR A 124 -0.70 9.38 9.96
CA THR A 124 -1.24 8.44 10.95
C THR A 124 -0.30 7.27 11.16
N VAL A 125 -0.27 6.77 12.38
CA VAL A 125 0.47 5.56 12.73
C VAL A 125 -0.37 4.70 13.64
N GLN A 126 -0.09 3.40 13.64
CA GLN A 126 -0.69 2.46 14.56
C GLN A 126 0.41 1.83 15.41
N TYR A 127 0.25 1.91 16.73
CA TYR A 127 1.07 1.17 17.67
C TYR A 127 0.33 -0.02 18.25
N MET A 128 1.10 -1.04 18.61
CA MET A 128 0.62 -2.20 19.37
C MET A 128 1.70 -2.65 20.35
N PRO A 129 1.34 -3.36 21.43
CA PRO A 129 2.32 -3.97 22.32
C PRO A 129 3.33 -4.84 21.55
N THR A 130 4.59 -4.83 21.98
CA THR A 130 5.66 -5.55 21.29
C THR A 130 5.38 -7.05 21.25
N ARG A 131 5.49 -7.61 20.05
CA ARG A 131 5.35 -9.03 19.75
C ARG A 131 6.56 -9.46 18.94
N PRO A 132 7.41 -10.38 19.44
CA PRO A 132 8.64 -10.78 18.73
C PRO A 132 8.36 -11.30 17.31
N ASP A 133 7.27 -12.03 17.13
CA ASP A 133 6.85 -12.59 15.84
C ASP A 133 6.46 -11.53 14.80
N VAL A 134 6.22 -10.28 15.22
CA VAL A 134 5.97 -9.13 14.33
C VAL A 134 7.15 -8.17 14.32
N ASP A 135 7.77 -7.89 15.46
CA ASP A 135 8.90 -6.94 15.57
C ASP A 135 10.13 -7.42 14.80
N ASP A 136 10.49 -8.70 14.88
CA ASP A 136 11.66 -9.25 14.19
C ASP A 136 11.59 -9.08 12.66
N PRO A 137 10.51 -9.52 11.96
CA PRO A 137 10.41 -9.30 10.52
C PRO A 137 10.26 -7.81 10.15
N VAL A 138 9.58 -6.99 10.97
CA VAL A 138 9.50 -5.53 10.74
C VAL A 138 10.88 -4.90 10.78
N ARG A 139 11.71 -5.25 11.77
CA ARG A 139 13.10 -4.75 11.88
C ARG A 139 13.98 -5.26 10.75
N ALA A 140 13.83 -6.51 10.32
CA ALA A 140 14.55 -7.06 9.18
C ALA A 140 14.22 -6.28 7.90
N MET A 141 12.92 -6.08 7.62
CA MET A 141 12.42 -5.24 6.53
C MET A 141 12.99 -3.81 6.63
N GLY A 142 12.97 -3.21 7.82
CA GLY A 142 13.50 -1.87 8.04
C GLY A 142 14.99 -1.75 7.68
N LYS A 143 15.80 -2.78 7.98
CA LYS A 143 17.21 -2.83 7.57
C LYS A 143 17.37 -2.91 6.06
N GLU A 144 16.58 -3.74 5.38
CA GLU A 144 16.57 -3.84 3.92
C GLU A 144 16.18 -2.50 3.25
N GLN A 145 15.28 -1.75 3.89
CA GLN A 145 14.85 -0.42 3.45
C GLN A 145 15.77 0.72 3.92
N ASN A 146 16.90 0.43 4.59
CA ASN A 146 17.80 1.42 5.18
C ASN A 146 17.12 2.40 6.16
N ARG A 147 16.07 1.97 6.87
CA ARG A 147 15.42 2.74 7.93
C ARG A 147 16.36 2.90 9.12
N VAL A 148 16.30 4.06 9.78
CA VAL A 148 17.17 4.40 10.92
C VAL A 148 16.40 4.28 12.23
N GLY A 149 17.03 3.69 13.25
CA GLY A 149 16.44 3.58 14.58
C GLY A 149 15.40 2.47 14.71
N SER A 150 14.54 2.59 15.73
CA SER A 150 13.50 1.60 16.03
C SER A 150 12.19 1.93 15.28
N PRO A 151 11.30 0.96 15.02
CA PRO A 151 10.08 1.19 14.24
C PRO A 151 9.20 2.35 14.72
N ASN A 152 9.25 2.67 16.01
CA ASN A 152 8.52 3.79 16.58
C ASN A 152 9.06 5.18 16.19
N SER A 153 10.30 5.29 15.70
CA SER A 153 10.86 6.56 15.23
C SER A 153 10.70 6.80 13.74
N TRP A 154 10.45 5.76 12.94
CA TRP A 154 10.34 5.89 11.48
C TRP A 154 9.29 6.89 10.98
N PRO A 155 8.14 7.09 11.66
CA PRO A 155 7.19 8.14 11.26
C PRO A 155 7.82 9.55 11.25
N ILE A 156 8.81 9.80 12.10
CA ILE A 156 9.50 11.10 12.16
C ILE A 156 10.25 11.36 10.85
N ASP A 157 10.89 10.35 10.27
CA ASP A 157 11.60 10.46 8.99
C ASP A 157 10.64 10.63 7.80
N MET A 158 9.36 10.27 7.99
CA MET A 158 8.32 10.37 6.97
C MET A 158 7.57 11.71 7.02
N LEU A 159 7.69 12.45 8.12
CA LEU A 159 7.06 13.75 8.29
C LEU A 159 7.55 14.74 7.23
N LYS A 160 6.60 15.51 6.69
CA LYS A 160 6.87 16.66 5.85
C LYS A 160 6.50 17.93 6.58
N GLU A 161 7.01 19.06 6.09
CA GLU A 161 6.59 20.34 6.61
C GLU A 161 5.06 20.50 6.52
N ARG A 162 4.48 21.02 7.60
CA ARG A 162 3.04 21.13 7.86
C ARG A 162 2.24 19.83 7.89
N ASP A 163 2.91 18.72 8.18
CA ASP A 163 2.23 17.53 8.68
C ASP A 163 1.95 17.65 10.20
N VAL A 164 0.98 16.88 10.68
CA VAL A 164 0.68 16.65 12.09
C VAL A 164 0.68 15.13 12.32
N TYR A 165 1.32 14.71 13.40
CA TYR A 165 1.48 13.32 13.80
C TYR A 165 1.23 13.18 15.31
#